data_AF-A0A7V7KCN2-F1
#
_entry.id   AF-A0A7V7KCN2-F1
#
_cell.length_a   1.000
_cell.length_b   1.000
_cell.length_c   1.000
_cell.angle_alpha   90.00
_cell.angle_beta   90.00
_cell.angle_gamma   90.00
#
_symmetry.space_group_name_H-M   'P 1'
#
loop_
_entity.id
_entity.type
_entity.pdbx_description
1 polymer ?
#
loop_
_entity_poly.entity_id
_entity_poly.type
_entity_poly.pdbx_seq_one_letter_code
_entity_poly.pdbx_strand_id
1 'polypeptide(L)'
;MDNADPTPLIVIAHSLGAHIMSNYIWDRQREDTNGAPKYPNDFEQMRTLAGMVTFGCNIPLFTFAYSNVEPIDLPGGKLSDDNIGKAKWLNFYDPDDVLGYPLRPIDGYKNKLGGKLEDRSINAGGWLTSWNPLSHAMYWTDDDFTEPVAKFIADFL
;
A
#
# COMPACT_ATOMS: atom_id res chain seq x y z
N MET A 1 -10.23 -12.40 -28.84
CA MET A 1 -9.23 -11.66 -28.07
C MET A 1 -10.04 -10.76 -27.17
N ASP A 2 -10.11 -11.08 -25.88
CA ASP A 2 -10.97 -10.34 -24.96
C ASP A 2 -10.39 -8.94 -24.76
N ASN A 3 -11.10 -7.95 -25.29
CA ASN A 3 -10.85 -6.52 -25.08
C ASN A 3 -11.39 -6.07 -23.71
N ALA A 4 -11.14 -6.84 -22.66
CA ALA A 4 -11.46 -6.43 -21.30
C ALA A 4 -10.34 -5.53 -20.79
N ASP A 5 -10.68 -4.39 -20.20
CA ASP A 5 -9.70 -3.55 -19.52
C ASP A 5 -8.97 -4.35 -18.43
N PRO A 6 -7.66 -4.11 -18.21
CA PRO A 6 -6.91 -4.82 -17.19
C PRO A 6 -7.54 -4.62 -15.81
N THR A 7 -7.82 -5.74 -15.11
CA THR A 7 -8.43 -5.70 -13.78
C THR A 7 -7.53 -4.94 -12.80
N PRO A 8 -8.01 -3.84 -12.16
CA PRO A 8 -7.24 -3.11 -11.18
C PRO A 8 -6.98 -3.98 -9.94
N LEU A 9 -5.73 -4.00 -9.47
CA LEU A 9 -5.32 -4.70 -8.26
C LEU A 9 -5.21 -3.71 -7.09
N ILE A 10 -5.91 -4.00 -5.98
CA ILE A 10 -5.76 -3.28 -4.72
C ILE A 10 -5.24 -4.27 -3.67
N VAL A 11 -4.16 -3.91 -2.99
CA VAL A 11 -3.60 -4.69 -1.88
C VAL A 11 -3.91 -3.99 -0.57
N ILE A 12 -4.40 -4.73 0.42
CA ILE A 12 -4.67 -4.25 1.78
C ILE A 12 -3.78 -5.05 2.73
N ALA A 13 -2.91 -4.37 3.47
CA ALA A 13 -1.84 -5.01 4.23
C ALA A 13 -1.69 -4.39 5.62
N HIS A 14 -1.82 -5.23 6.64
CA HIS A 14 -1.71 -4.86 8.05
C HIS A 14 -0.32 -5.18 8.59
N SER A 15 0.24 -4.33 9.45
CA SER A 15 1.41 -4.70 10.27
C SER A 15 2.61 -5.14 9.41
N LEU A 16 3.29 -6.23 9.80
CA LEU A 16 4.33 -6.90 9.03
C LEU A 16 3.89 -7.30 7.62
N GLY A 17 2.59 -7.54 7.41
CA GLY A 17 2.02 -7.78 6.09
C GLY A 17 2.31 -6.63 5.12
N ALA A 18 2.36 -5.38 5.59
CA ALA A 18 2.72 -4.23 4.76
C ALA A 18 4.15 -4.38 4.21
N HIS A 19 5.11 -4.73 5.09
CA HIS A 19 6.49 -4.96 4.67
C HIS A 19 6.62 -6.17 3.73
N ILE A 20 5.98 -7.29 4.06
CA ILE A 20 6.00 -8.50 3.21
C ILE A 20 5.43 -8.19 1.82
N MET A 21 4.26 -7.57 1.75
CA MET A 21 3.63 -7.23 0.48
C MET A 21 4.41 -6.19 -0.30
N SER A 22 5.00 -5.19 0.36
CA SER A 22 5.85 -4.21 -0.31
C SER A 22 7.07 -4.87 -0.97
N ASN A 23 7.76 -5.79 -0.29
CA ASN A 23 8.90 -6.51 -0.88
C ASN A 23 8.43 -7.43 -2.00
N TYR A 24 7.36 -8.21 -1.77
CA TYR A 24 6.81 -9.11 -2.78
C TYR A 24 6.43 -8.37 -4.07
N ILE A 25 5.73 -7.24 -3.96
CA ILE A 25 5.37 -6.43 -5.12
C ILE A 25 6.62 -5.85 -5.80
N TRP A 26 7.59 -5.37 -5.02
CA TRP A 26 8.84 -4.82 -5.54
C TRP A 26 9.60 -5.84 -6.41
N ASP A 27 9.70 -7.08 -5.91
CA ASP A 27 10.31 -8.21 -6.62
C ASP A 27 9.53 -8.49 -7.90
N ARG A 28 8.20 -8.62 -7.81
CA ARG A 28 7.34 -8.91 -8.98
C ARG A 28 7.42 -7.88 -10.08
N GLN A 29 7.59 -6.60 -9.74
CA GLN A 29 7.70 -5.51 -10.72
C GLN A 29 9.08 -5.45 -11.41
N ARG A 30 10.12 -6.03 -10.81
CA ARG A 30 11.52 -5.95 -11.30
C ARG A 30 12.09 -7.25 -11.79
N GLU A 31 11.33 -8.34 -11.72
CA GLU A 31 11.78 -9.60 -12.30
C GLU A 31 11.96 -9.45 -13.82
N ASP A 32 13.23 -9.52 -14.25
CA ASP A 32 13.61 -9.55 -15.65
C ASP A 32 13.07 -10.84 -16.28
N THR A 33 12.06 -10.67 -17.13
CA THR A 33 11.40 -11.76 -17.82
C THR A 33 12.14 -12.18 -19.09
N ASN A 34 13.18 -11.45 -19.53
CA ASN A 34 13.85 -11.67 -20.82
C ASN A 34 12.85 -11.87 -21.98
N GLY A 35 11.70 -11.18 -21.91
CA GLY A 35 10.60 -11.29 -22.88
C GLY A 35 9.66 -12.49 -22.72
N ALA A 36 9.88 -13.40 -21.76
CA ALA A 36 9.02 -14.55 -21.47
C ALA A 36 8.15 -14.30 -20.22
N PRO A 37 6.81 -14.38 -20.31
CA PRO A 37 5.96 -14.17 -19.14
C PRO A 37 6.23 -15.26 -18.09
N LYS A 38 6.89 -14.88 -16.98
CA LYS A 38 7.15 -15.77 -15.84
C LYS A 38 5.87 -16.08 -15.05
N TYR A 39 4.88 -15.20 -15.15
CA TYR A 39 3.57 -15.37 -14.53
C TYR A 39 2.46 -15.30 -15.57
N PRO A 40 1.35 -16.01 -15.34
CA PRO A 40 0.26 -16.14 -16.30
C PRO A 40 -0.31 -14.83 -16.86
N ASN A 41 -0.28 -13.71 -16.11
CA ASN A 41 -0.84 -12.43 -16.57
C ASN A 41 -0.26 -11.21 -15.81
N ASP A 42 -0.58 -10.01 -16.31
CA ASP A 42 -0.16 -8.72 -15.73
C ASP A 42 -0.68 -8.48 -14.29
N PHE A 43 -1.82 -9.08 -13.92
CA PHE A 43 -2.38 -8.98 -12.57
C PHE A 43 -1.50 -9.72 -11.55
N GLU A 44 -1.07 -10.95 -11.84
CA GLU A 44 -0.18 -11.74 -10.97
C GLU A 44 1.27 -11.20 -10.94
N GLN A 45 1.64 -10.37 -11.92
CA GLN A 45 2.90 -9.62 -11.94
C GLN A 45 2.82 -8.28 -11.20
N MET A 46 1.68 -7.95 -10.60
CA MET A 46 1.44 -6.66 -9.92
C MET A 46 1.56 -5.45 -10.87
N ARG A 47 1.44 -5.66 -12.19
CA ARG A 47 1.51 -4.59 -13.20
C ARG A 47 0.20 -3.82 -13.33
N THR A 48 -0.92 -4.37 -12.86
CA THR A 48 -2.21 -3.68 -12.76
C THR A 48 -2.46 -3.07 -11.37
N LEU A 49 -1.40 -2.89 -10.55
CA LEU A 49 -1.51 -2.30 -9.22
C LEU A 49 -2.12 -0.89 -9.28
N ALA A 50 -3.32 -0.77 -8.73
CA ALA A 50 -4.08 0.45 -8.60
C ALA A 50 -4.02 1.03 -7.18
N GLY A 51 -3.88 0.18 -6.16
CA GLY A 51 -3.91 0.63 -4.78
C GLY A 51 -3.05 -0.18 -3.84
N MET A 52 -2.47 0.50 -2.86
CA MET A 52 -1.86 -0.10 -1.69
C MET A 52 -2.45 0.56 -0.44
N VAL A 53 -3.11 -0.21 0.40
CA VAL A 53 -3.66 0.26 1.68
C VAL A 53 -2.85 -0.40 2.78
N THR A 54 -2.15 0.41 3.57
CA THR A 54 -1.39 -0.05 4.74
C THR A 54 -1.95 0.55 6.01
N PHE A 55 -1.91 -0.22 7.09
CA PHE A 55 -2.29 0.25 8.42
C PHE A 55 -1.49 -0.48 9.48
N GLY A 56 -1.18 0.20 10.58
CA GLY A 56 -0.14 -0.27 11.51
C GLY A 56 1.20 -0.52 10.79
N CYS A 57 1.55 0.35 9.83
CA CYS A 57 2.63 0.08 8.89
C CYS A 57 4.02 0.19 9.53
N ASN A 58 4.75 -0.94 9.56
CA ASN A 58 6.09 -1.03 10.15
C ASN A 58 7.22 -0.90 9.12
N ILE A 59 6.93 -0.63 7.84
CA ILE A 59 7.92 -0.44 6.78
C ILE A 59 9.02 0.56 7.21
N PRO A 60 8.71 1.73 7.80
CA PRO A 60 9.74 2.69 8.20
C PRO A 60 10.83 2.11 9.11
N LEU A 61 10.49 1.19 10.02
CA LEU A 61 11.48 0.52 10.88
C LEU A 61 12.53 -0.24 10.09
N PHE A 62 12.12 -0.92 9.02
CA PHE A 62 13.03 -1.68 8.17
C PHE A 62 13.86 -0.80 7.24
N THR A 63 13.39 0.42 6.93
CA THR A 63 14.14 1.33 6.06
C THR A 63 15.47 1.79 6.66
N PHE A 64 15.61 1.77 7.99
CA PHE A 64 16.89 2.10 8.65
C PHE A 64 18.04 1.16 8.28
N ALA A 65 17.74 -0.04 7.77
CA ALA A 65 18.76 -0.98 7.30
C ALA A 65 19.30 -0.67 5.90
N TYR A 66 18.75 0.33 5.20
CA TYR A 66 19.06 0.61 3.80
C TYR A 66 19.60 2.03 3.60
N SER A 67 20.69 2.15 2.83
CA SER A 67 21.23 3.46 2.43
C SER A 67 20.42 4.12 1.32
N ASN A 68 19.70 3.32 0.52
CA ASN A 68 18.80 3.79 -0.51
C ASN A 68 17.46 3.07 -0.35
N VAL A 69 16.39 3.84 -0.19
CA VAL A 69 15.02 3.31 -0.05
C VAL A 69 14.31 3.52 -1.37
N GLU A 70 13.89 2.43 -2.02
CA GLU A 70 13.15 2.50 -3.28
C GLU A 70 11.79 1.81 -3.16
N PRO A 71 10.68 2.56 -3.15
CA PRO A 71 9.34 1.98 -3.12
C PRO A 71 8.99 1.18 -4.38
N ILE A 72 7.88 0.46 -4.31
CA ILE A 72 7.20 -0.14 -5.45
C ILE A 72 6.73 0.92 -6.46
N ASP A 73 6.46 0.49 -7.70
CA ASP A 73 5.83 1.32 -8.71
C ASP A 73 4.32 1.39 -8.46
N LEU A 74 3.79 2.61 -8.39
CA LEU A 74 2.36 2.86 -8.26
C LEU A 74 2.00 4.12 -9.06
N PRO A 75 1.08 4.05 -10.04
CA PRO A 75 0.37 2.85 -10.52
C PRO A 75 1.32 1.83 -11.15
N GLY A 76 0.87 0.58 -11.25
CA GLY A 76 1.53 -0.44 -12.05
C GLY A 76 1.48 -0.09 -13.55
N GLY A 77 2.49 -0.52 -14.31
CA GLY A 77 2.68 -0.14 -15.71
C GLY A 77 1.68 -0.69 -16.73
N LYS A 78 0.64 -1.42 -16.29
CA LYS A 78 -0.44 -1.99 -17.11
C LYS A 78 -1.83 -1.65 -16.59
N LEU A 79 -1.93 -0.69 -15.67
CA LEU A 79 -3.22 -0.12 -15.26
C LEU A 79 -3.83 0.70 -16.41
N SER A 80 -5.15 0.68 -16.57
CA SER A 80 -5.84 1.49 -17.58
C SER A 80 -5.75 2.98 -17.30
N ASP A 81 -5.80 3.81 -18.36
CA ASP A 81 -5.70 5.27 -18.25
C ASP A 81 -6.76 5.88 -17.32
N ASP A 82 -7.99 5.36 -17.38
CA ASP A 82 -9.11 5.78 -16.52
C ASP A 82 -8.85 5.54 -15.02
N ASN A 83 -7.99 4.57 -14.69
CA ASN A 83 -7.68 4.20 -13.31
C ASN A 83 -6.35 4.78 -12.80
N ILE A 84 -5.45 5.23 -13.68
CA ILE A 84 -4.16 5.86 -13.30
C ILE A 84 -4.38 7.07 -12.37
N GLY A 85 -5.38 7.90 -12.66
CA GLY A 85 -5.68 9.09 -11.86
C GLY A 85 -6.23 8.77 -10.46
N LYS A 86 -6.81 7.58 -10.29
CA LYS A 86 -7.39 7.10 -9.03
C LYS A 86 -6.36 6.39 -8.15
N ALA A 87 -5.22 5.97 -8.72
CA ALA A 87 -4.27 5.11 -8.03
C ALA A 87 -3.59 5.79 -6.84
N LYS A 88 -3.64 5.13 -5.67
CA LYS A 88 -3.16 5.69 -4.39
C LYS A 88 -2.54 4.65 -3.48
N TRP A 89 -1.55 5.09 -2.70
CA TRP A 89 -1.10 4.42 -1.50
C TRP A 89 -1.68 5.14 -0.31
N LEU A 90 -2.66 4.53 0.36
CA LEU A 90 -3.25 5.04 1.60
C LEU A 90 -2.56 4.35 2.78
N ASN A 91 -1.84 5.11 3.59
CA ASN A 91 -1.18 4.60 4.79
C ASN A 91 -1.85 5.18 6.04
N PHE A 92 -2.53 4.35 6.80
CA PHE A 92 -3.17 4.73 8.05
C PHE A 92 -2.26 4.39 9.22
N TYR A 93 -2.12 5.30 10.18
CA TYR A 93 -1.35 5.04 11.38
C TYR A 93 -1.99 5.76 12.56
N ASP A 94 -1.89 5.16 13.73
CA ASP A 94 -2.22 5.78 14.99
C ASP A 94 -0.92 6.29 15.64
N PRO A 95 -0.83 7.57 16.04
CA PRO A 95 0.33 8.08 16.80
C PRO A 95 0.63 7.30 18.10
N ASP A 96 -0.38 6.64 18.69
CA ASP A 96 -0.23 5.78 19.87
C ASP A 96 0.21 4.34 19.51
N ASP A 97 0.20 3.97 18.23
CA ASP A 97 0.71 2.69 17.73
C ASP A 97 2.22 2.75 17.47
N VAL A 98 2.98 2.22 18.42
CA VAL A 98 4.46 2.16 18.35
C VAL A 98 5.01 1.33 17.18
N LEU A 99 4.17 0.64 16.41
CA LEU A 99 4.56 -0.12 15.22
C LEU A 99 4.05 0.52 13.92
N GLY A 100 3.23 1.57 14.01
CA GLY A 100 2.64 2.27 12.87
C GLY A 100 3.30 3.62 12.63
N TYR A 101 3.83 3.83 11.44
CA TYR A 101 4.56 5.05 11.11
C TYR A 101 4.17 5.62 9.73
N PRO A 102 4.26 6.95 9.54
CA PRO A 102 4.09 7.58 8.23
C PRO A 102 5.24 7.23 7.28
N LEU A 103 4.94 7.13 5.98
CA LEU A 103 5.92 6.79 4.93
C LEU A 103 6.49 8.04 4.24
N ARG A 104 5.69 9.11 4.10
CA ARG A 104 6.03 10.34 3.37
C ARG A 104 7.27 11.07 3.88
N PRO A 105 7.67 11.00 5.17
CA PRO A 105 8.94 11.58 5.61
C PRO A 105 10.19 10.90 5.01
N ILE A 106 10.06 9.71 4.44
CA ILE A 106 11.19 8.96 3.84
C ILE A 106 11.38 9.42 2.39
N ASP A 107 12.57 9.90 2.05
CA ASP A 107 12.86 10.53 0.75
C ASP A 107 12.49 9.63 -0.45
N GLY A 108 12.79 8.32 -0.37
CA GLY A 108 12.41 7.36 -1.41
C GLY A 108 10.91 7.33 -1.70
N TYR A 109 10.10 7.28 -0.64
CA TYR A 109 8.64 7.28 -0.70
C TYR A 109 8.11 8.62 -1.22
N LYS A 110 8.59 9.73 -0.65
CA LYS A 110 8.22 11.08 -1.07
C LYS A 110 8.50 11.33 -2.54
N ASN A 111 9.71 11.01 -3.00
CA ASN A 111 10.17 11.34 -4.34
C ASN A 111 9.48 10.47 -5.40
N LYS A 112 9.30 9.17 -5.12
CA LYS A 112 8.74 8.23 -6.09
C LYS A 112 7.22 8.30 -6.18
N LEU A 113 6.53 8.38 -5.04
CA LEU A 113 5.06 8.31 -5.00
C LEU A 113 4.40 9.69 -5.03
N GLY A 114 5.08 10.72 -4.53
CA GLY A 114 4.60 12.10 -4.55
C GLY A 114 3.16 12.23 -4.06
N GLY A 115 2.28 12.76 -4.91
CA GLY A 115 0.85 12.94 -4.60
C GLY A 115 0.01 11.67 -4.52
N LYS A 116 0.57 10.49 -4.83
CA LYS A 116 -0.14 9.21 -4.72
C LYS A 116 -0.05 8.61 -3.32
N LEU A 117 0.92 9.04 -2.51
CA LEU A 117 1.07 8.60 -1.13
C LEU A 117 0.33 9.55 -0.19
N GLU A 118 -0.62 9.01 0.55
CA GLU A 118 -1.37 9.71 1.59
C GLU A 118 -1.17 9.00 2.93
N ASP A 119 -0.40 9.63 3.82
CA ASP A 119 -0.37 9.25 5.23
C ASP A 119 -1.56 9.87 5.95
N ARG A 120 -2.32 9.05 6.68
CA ARG A 120 -3.51 9.45 7.44
C ARG A 120 -3.35 9.01 8.89
N SER A 121 -3.20 10.00 9.77
CA SER A 121 -3.25 9.76 11.20
C SER A 121 -4.71 9.49 11.60
N ILE A 122 -4.96 8.41 12.32
CA ILE A 122 -6.26 8.09 12.94
C ILE A 122 -6.07 7.83 14.44
N ASN A 123 -7.15 7.54 15.16
CA ASN A 123 -7.12 7.11 16.56
C ASN A 123 -7.76 5.73 16.68
N ALA A 124 -6.96 4.69 16.42
CA ALA A 124 -7.36 3.30 16.41
C ALA A 124 -7.48 2.79 17.87
N GLY A 125 -8.48 3.28 18.59
CA GLY A 125 -8.74 2.91 19.98
C GLY A 125 -9.40 4.03 20.79
N GLY A 126 -9.65 3.76 22.08
CA GLY A 126 -10.11 4.77 23.03
C GLY A 126 -9.00 5.18 23.99
N TRP A 127 -9.22 6.24 24.78
CA TRP A 127 -8.28 6.75 25.80
C TRP A 127 -7.77 5.71 26.83
N LEU A 128 -8.39 4.52 26.90
CA LEU A 128 -8.03 3.40 27.78
C LEU A 128 -7.15 2.34 27.13
N THR A 129 -6.85 2.43 25.81
CA THR A 129 -6.07 1.44 25.06
C THR A 129 -4.71 1.96 24.59
N SER A 130 -4.35 3.21 24.91
CA SER A 130 -3.05 3.83 24.63
C SER A 130 -1.95 3.21 25.51
N TRP A 131 -1.55 1.96 25.22
CA TRP A 131 -0.27 1.30 25.58
C TRP A 131 -0.29 -0.23 25.37
N ASN A 132 -0.91 -0.76 24.31
CA ASN A 132 -0.89 -2.21 24.10
C ASN A 132 -0.95 -2.59 22.62
N PRO A 133 -0.26 -3.65 22.15
CA PRO A 133 -0.52 -4.37 20.89
C PRO A 133 -1.98 -4.59 20.47
N LEU A 134 -2.95 -4.33 21.36
CA LEU A 134 -4.37 -4.24 21.02
C LEU A 134 -4.72 -3.08 20.09
N SER A 135 -4.20 -1.85 20.24
CA SER A 135 -4.54 -0.73 19.32
C SER A 135 -4.16 -1.06 17.88
N HIS A 136 -3.05 -1.77 17.71
CA HIS A 136 -2.61 -2.34 16.45
C HIS A 136 -3.65 -3.25 15.79
N ALA A 137 -4.49 -3.95 16.57
CA ALA A 137 -5.56 -4.78 16.03
C ALA A 137 -6.89 -4.04 15.78
N MET A 138 -7.05 -2.80 16.29
CA MET A 138 -8.33 -2.09 16.30
C MET A 138 -8.68 -1.36 15.01
N TYR A 139 -7.72 -1.15 14.10
CA TYR A 139 -7.95 -0.47 12.82
C TYR A 139 -9.13 -1.05 12.03
N TRP A 140 -9.33 -2.37 12.08
CA TRP A 140 -10.38 -3.07 11.33
C TRP A 140 -11.81 -2.70 11.73
N THR A 141 -11.99 -2.16 12.93
CA THR A 141 -13.31 -1.75 13.46
C THR A 141 -13.46 -0.24 13.55
N ASP A 142 -12.47 0.50 13.09
CA ASP A 142 -12.45 1.95 13.13
C ASP A 142 -13.06 2.51 11.83
N ASP A 143 -14.08 3.36 11.96
CA ASP A 143 -14.75 3.99 10.82
C ASP A 143 -13.82 4.98 10.09
N ASP A 144 -12.85 5.59 10.79
CA ASP A 144 -11.84 6.46 10.18
C ASP A 144 -10.86 5.67 9.28
N PHE A 145 -10.82 4.34 9.42
CA PHE A 145 -10.13 3.43 8.49
C PHE A 145 -11.09 2.79 7.48
N THR A 146 -12.18 2.17 7.94
CA THR A 146 -13.02 1.33 7.10
C THR A 146 -13.81 2.13 6.07
N GLU A 147 -14.38 3.28 6.42
CA GLU A 147 -15.16 4.08 5.46
C GLU A 147 -14.30 4.64 4.32
N PRO A 148 -13.13 5.26 4.57
CA PRO A 148 -12.32 5.79 3.49
C PRO A 148 -11.72 4.70 2.60
N VAL A 149 -11.39 3.53 3.16
CA VAL A 149 -10.90 2.38 2.39
C VAL A 149 -12.02 1.80 1.52
N ALA A 150 -13.23 1.62 2.06
CA ALA A 150 -14.37 1.16 1.28
C ALA A 150 -14.70 2.11 0.12
N LYS A 151 -14.67 3.42 0.38
CA LYS A 151 -14.85 4.45 -0.67
C LYS A 151 -13.77 4.38 -1.74
N PHE A 152 -12.51 4.23 -1.35
CA PHE A 152 -11.40 4.09 -2.29
C PHE A 152 -11.54 2.85 -3.17
N ILE A 153 -11.94 1.71 -2.60
CA ILE A 153 -12.18 0.48 -3.38
C ILE A 153 -13.35 0.68 -4.35
N ALA A 154 -14.42 1.36 -3.92
CA ALA A 154 -15.60 1.62 -4.74
C ALA A 154 -15.32 2.50 -5.97
N ASP A 155 -14.26 3.32 -5.96
CA ASP A 155 -13.86 4.12 -7.14
C ASP A 155 -13.40 3.26 -8.34
N PHE A 156 -13.19 1.95 -8.14
CA PHE A 156 -12.74 0.99 -9.15
C PHE A 156 -13.80 -0.07 -9.54
N LEU A 157 -15.03 0.03 -9.00
CA LEU A 157 -16.17 -0.82 -9.35
C LEU A 157 -17.07 -0.16 -10.40
#